data_AF-A0A834FN07-F1
#
_entry.id   AF-A0A834FN07-F1
#
_cell.length_a   1.000
_cell.length_b   1.000
_cell.length_c   1.000
_cell.angle_alpha   90.00
_cell.angle_beta   90.00
_cell.angle_gamma   90.00
#
_symmetry.space_group_name_H-M   'P 1'
#
loop_
_entity.id
_entity.type
_entity.pdbx_description
1 polymer ?
#
loop_
_entity_poly.entity_id
_entity_poly.type
_entity_poly.pdbx_seq_one_letter_code
_entity_poly.pdbx_strand_id
1 'polypeptide(L)'
;MCVNDVLAQGAEPLFFLDYFSCGRLDVDVAAAVVGGIAKACELAGCALLGGETAEMPGVYSEGEYDLAGFCVGAVERGALLPRLQEIAEGDLLIGVSSSGVHSNGFSLVRKVLERAKLSYSCPAPFGEAGQTVGEVLLTPTKIYSRLLLPVLRSGAVKAYAHITGGGLLENIPRVLPEKLAVDLDASRWSIPAVFSWLYKEGGLSEEEMARTFNCGLGAVLVVAPPDAQRVLRQLQEEEAWIVGSLVHRQPGSQPVLVRNLNQSLTKAGPAEQKDSYHGNSTTPQKKTRVGVLISGTGTNLQALIEQTRRPSSSAQIVVVISNRPGVQGLKRAALAGIQTRVVDHKLFGSRAEFDGTIDRVLEEFGVELVCLAGFMRILTGTFVKKWTGKLLNIHPSLLPSFKGVNAQKQALEAGVRVAGCTVHFVAEEVDAGAIIVQEAVPVLPTDTEETLSERIREAEHRAFPAAMELVSSGSVKLGTDGHIIWKS
;
A
#
# COMPACT_ATOMS: atom_id res chain seq x y z
N MET A 1 -12.54 -5.28 -20.02
CA MET A 1 -12.06 -4.39 -21.09
C MET A 1 -13.16 -3.47 -21.59
N CYS A 2 -14.11 -3.94 -22.41
CA CYS A 2 -15.09 -3.07 -23.09
C CYS A 2 -15.88 -2.14 -22.15
N VAL A 3 -16.34 -2.66 -20.99
CA VAL A 3 -17.09 -1.86 -20.00
C VAL A 3 -16.29 -0.69 -19.42
N ASN A 4 -14.98 -0.85 -19.24
CA ASN A 4 -14.10 0.21 -18.74
C ASN A 4 -13.82 1.28 -19.82
N ASP A 5 -13.85 0.91 -21.10
CA ASP A 5 -13.69 1.84 -22.22
C ASP A 5 -14.97 2.64 -22.48
N VAL A 6 -16.13 2.00 -22.39
CA VAL A 6 -17.44 2.68 -22.43
C VAL A 6 -17.55 3.70 -21.29
N LEU A 7 -17.13 3.30 -20.09
CA LEU A 7 -17.07 4.17 -18.92
C LEU A 7 -16.17 5.40 -19.13
N ALA A 8 -15.16 5.32 -20.00
CA ALA A 8 -14.27 6.44 -20.29
C ALA A 8 -14.96 7.65 -20.88
N GLN A 9 -16.10 7.42 -21.55
CA GLN A 9 -16.93 8.46 -22.12
C GLN A 9 -17.99 8.97 -21.13
N GLY A 10 -17.98 8.47 -19.88
CA GLY A 10 -19.00 8.76 -18.87
C GLY A 10 -20.26 7.90 -19.01
N ALA A 11 -20.25 6.89 -19.88
CA ALA A 11 -21.41 6.05 -20.14
C ALA A 11 -21.57 4.89 -19.15
N GLU A 12 -22.80 4.65 -18.73
CA GLU A 12 -23.21 3.47 -17.98
C GLU A 12 -23.34 2.28 -18.93
N PRO A 13 -22.62 1.17 -18.71
CA PRO A 13 -22.79 -0.05 -19.49
C PRO A 13 -24.21 -0.62 -19.33
N LEU A 14 -24.90 -0.86 -20.43
CA LEU A 14 -26.28 -1.39 -20.44
C LEU A 14 -26.30 -2.88 -20.72
N PHE A 15 -25.64 -3.30 -21.81
CA PHE A 15 -25.59 -4.69 -22.20
C PHE A 15 -24.29 -5.05 -22.92
N PHE A 16 -24.00 -6.35 -22.92
CA PHE A 16 -22.82 -6.96 -23.50
C PHE A 16 -23.22 -8.10 -24.45
N LEU A 17 -22.44 -8.28 -25.51
CA LEU A 17 -22.47 -9.46 -26.38
C LEU A 17 -21.07 -10.04 -26.54
N ASP A 18 -20.99 -11.35 -26.66
CA ASP A 18 -19.74 -12.07 -26.90
C ASP A 18 -19.74 -12.83 -28.23
N TYR A 19 -18.56 -12.97 -28.81
CA TYR A 19 -18.30 -13.84 -29.95
C TYR A 19 -17.09 -14.72 -29.57
N PHE A 20 -17.35 -16.02 -29.46
CA PHE A 20 -16.36 -17.03 -29.11
C PHE A 20 -16.04 -17.88 -30.33
N SER A 21 -14.79 -17.83 -30.78
CA SER A 21 -14.32 -18.63 -31.92
C SER A 21 -13.22 -19.58 -31.51
N CYS A 22 -13.27 -20.84 -31.95
CA CYS A 22 -12.31 -21.87 -31.54
C CYS A 22 -11.99 -22.83 -32.68
N GLY A 23 -10.91 -23.60 -32.55
CA GLY A 23 -10.55 -24.64 -33.53
C GLY A 23 -11.55 -25.80 -33.50
N ARG A 24 -11.53 -26.55 -32.39
CA ARG A 24 -12.53 -27.56 -32.06
C ARG A 24 -13.23 -27.16 -30.78
N LEU A 25 -14.56 -27.26 -30.74
CA LEU A 25 -15.32 -26.86 -29.56
C LEU A 25 -15.13 -27.85 -28.41
N ASP A 26 -14.49 -27.40 -27.34
CA ASP A 26 -14.51 -28.02 -26.03
C ASP A 26 -15.62 -27.36 -25.19
N VAL A 27 -16.65 -28.14 -24.86
CA VAL A 27 -17.86 -27.65 -24.18
C VAL A 27 -17.54 -27.17 -22.76
N ASP A 28 -16.63 -27.84 -22.05
CA ASP A 28 -16.31 -27.50 -20.66
C ASP A 28 -15.52 -26.19 -20.61
N VAL A 29 -14.58 -26.01 -21.54
CA VAL A 29 -13.84 -24.75 -21.70
C VAL A 29 -14.78 -23.62 -22.11
N ALA A 30 -15.63 -23.83 -23.11
CA ALA A 30 -16.59 -22.82 -23.57
C ALA A 30 -17.55 -22.40 -22.45
N ALA A 31 -18.08 -23.36 -21.69
CA ALA A 31 -18.96 -23.08 -20.55
C ALA A 31 -18.25 -22.27 -19.45
N ALA A 32 -16.99 -22.58 -19.15
CA ALA A 32 -16.19 -21.82 -18.19
C ALA A 32 -15.95 -20.38 -18.66
N VAL A 33 -15.63 -20.19 -19.95
CA VAL A 33 -15.42 -18.87 -20.55
C VAL A 33 -16.71 -18.03 -20.50
N VAL A 34 -17.83 -18.57 -20.98
CA VAL A 34 -19.13 -17.88 -20.97
C VAL A 34 -19.59 -17.61 -19.54
N GLY A 35 -19.36 -18.54 -18.60
CA GLY A 35 -19.62 -18.33 -17.18
C GLY A 35 -18.83 -17.15 -16.60
N GLY A 36 -17.55 -17.01 -16.99
CA GLY A 36 -16.72 -15.86 -16.65
C GLY A 36 -17.26 -14.54 -17.23
N ILE A 37 -17.72 -14.55 -18.48
CA ILE A 37 -18.35 -13.38 -19.14
C ILE A 37 -19.62 -12.98 -18.40
N ALA A 38 -20.50 -13.93 -18.08
CA ALA A 38 -21.72 -13.68 -17.32
C ALA A 38 -21.41 -13.07 -15.95
N LYS A 39 -20.41 -13.61 -15.23
CA LYS A 39 -19.98 -13.07 -13.94
C LYS A 39 -19.42 -11.65 -14.07
N ALA A 40 -18.66 -11.38 -15.13
CA ALA A 40 -18.13 -10.04 -15.41
C ALA A 40 -19.25 -9.05 -15.73
N CYS A 41 -20.29 -9.44 -16.47
CA CYS A 41 -21.46 -8.60 -16.75
C CYS A 41 -22.21 -8.25 -15.45
N GLU A 42 -22.39 -9.23 -14.57
CA GLU A 42 -22.99 -9.03 -13.24
C GLU A 42 -22.18 -7.99 -12.44
N LEU A 43 -20.86 -8.17 -12.34
CA LEU A 43 -19.96 -7.23 -11.65
C LEU A 43 -19.99 -5.84 -12.28
N ALA A 44 -20.09 -5.77 -13.61
CA ALA A 44 -20.14 -4.51 -14.34
C ALA A 44 -21.48 -3.78 -14.19
N GLY A 45 -22.56 -4.48 -13.82
CA GLY A 45 -23.91 -3.94 -13.77
C GLY A 45 -24.62 -3.88 -15.13
N CYS A 46 -24.22 -4.72 -16.09
CA CYS A 46 -24.86 -4.80 -17.40
C CYS A 46 -25.45 -6.20 -17.67
N ALA A 47 -26.39 -6.26 -18.62
CA ALA A 47 -26.98 -7.53 -19.05
C ALA A 47 -26.10 -8.24 -20.10
N LEU A 48 -25.91 -9.55 -19.97
CA LEU A 48 -25.42 -10.37 -21.08
C LEU A 48 -26.62 -10.68 -22.00
N LEU A 49 -26.69 -10.02 -23.15
CA LEU A 49 -27.89 -10.04 -24.00
C LEU A 49 -27.89 -11.21 -25.00
N GLY A 50 -26.71 -11.62 -25.44
CA GLY A 50 -26.53 -12.77 -26.31
C GLY A 50 -25.07 -12.93 -26.71
N GLY A 51 -24.77 -14.03 -27.37
CA GLY A 51 -23.46 -14.28 -27.92
C GLY A 51 -23.53 -15.30 -29.05
N GLU A 52 -22.41 -15.51 -29.71
CA GLU A 52 -22.27 -16.44 -30.82
C GLU A 52 -21.05 -17.34 -30.59
N THR A 53 -21.14 -18.62 -30.98
CA THR A 53 -20.02 -19.57 -30.89
C THR A 53 -19.73 -20.17 -32.26
N ALA A 54 -18.50 -19.95 -32.75
CA ALA A 54 -18.07 -20.41 -34.06
C ALA A 54 -16.90 -21.41 -33.96
N GLU A 55 -17.11 -22.61 -34.50
CA GLU A 55 -16.07 -23.64 -34.64
C GLU A 55 -15.41 -23.52 -36.04
N MET A 56 -14.10 -23.27 -36.07
CA MET A 56 -13.34 -22.97 -37.27
C MET A 56 -11.98 -23.70 -37.26
N PRO A 57 -11.95 -25.02 -37.46
CA PRO A 57 -10.73 -25.84 -37.36
C PRO A 57 -9.71 -25.55 -38.47
N GLY A 58 -10.12 -24.89 -39.55
CA GLY A 58 -9.21 -24.41 -40.60
C GLY A 58 -8.52 -23.09 -40.27
N VAL A 59 -8.91 -22.41 -39.17
CA VAL A 59 -8.40 -21.10 -38.76
C VAL A 59 -7.60 -21.19 -37.46
N TYR A 60 -8.11 -21.92 -36.47
CA TYR A 60 -7.48 -22.05 -35.14
C TYR A 60 -6.97 -23.47 -34.91
N SER A 61 -5.84 -23.57 -34.22
CA SER A 61 -5.28 -24.87 -33.80
C SER A 61 -6.15 -25.53 -32.73
N GLU A 62 -5.94 -26.83 -32.52
CA GLU A 62 -6.60 -27.54 -31.41
C GLU A 62 -6.25 -26.92 -30.06
N GLY A 63 -7.26 -26.64 -29.24
CA GLY A 63 -7.12 -25.97 -27.95
C GLY A 63 -6.97 -24.44 -28.00
N GLU A 64 -6.86 -23.84 -29.20
CA GLU A 64 -6.84 -22.39 -29.36
C GLU A 64 -8.25 -21.83 -29.58
N TYR A 65 -8.50 -20.68 -28.97
CA TYR A 65 -9.73 -19.91 -29.13
C TYR A 65 -9.45 -18.41 -29.04
N ASP A 66 -10.40 -17.63 -29.54
CA ASP A 66 -10.40 -16.18 -29.55
C ASP A 66 -11.75 -15.64 -29.07
N LEU A 67 -11.72 -14.45 -28.50
CA LEU A 67 -12.86 -13.81 -27.87
C LEU A 67 -12.97 -12.36 -28.34
N ALA A 68 -14.11 -12.03 -28.93
CA ALA A 68 -14.51 -10.65 -29.17
C ALA A 68 -15.69 -10.28 -28.25
N GLY A 69 -15.57 -9.13 -27.59
CA GLY A 69 -16.58 -8.60 -26.69
C GLY A 69 -17.12 -7.27 -27.20
N PHE A 70 -18.44 -7.10 -27.17
CA PHE A 70 -19.13 -5.89 -27.58
C PHE A 70 -19.96 -5.34 -26.42
N CYS A 71 -19.83 -4.06 -26.12
CA CYS A 71 -20.56 -3.41 -25.03
C CYS A 71 -21.26 -2.15 -25.54
N VAL A 72 -22.51 -1.98 -25.15
CA VAL A 72 -23.26 -0.73 -25.37
C VAL A 72 -23.48 -0.06 -24.02
N GLY A 73 -23.20 1.24 -23.96
CA GLY A 73 -23.54 2.06 -22.81
C GLY A 73 -24.29 3.32 -23.21
N ALA A 74 -24.88 3.99 -22.22
CA ALA A 74 -25.60 5.25 -22.42
C ALA A 74 -25.14 6.32 -21.43
N VAL A 75 -25.21 7.57 -21.88
CA VAL A 75 -24.88 8.76 -21.10
C VAL A 75 -25.83 9.87 -21.48
N GLU A 76 -26.22 10.67 -20.48
CA GLU A 76 -27.06 11.83 -20.71
C GLU A 76 -26.35 12.86 -21.59
N ARG A 77 -27.12 13.54 -22.44
CA ARG A 77 -26.58 14.59 -23.30
C ARG A 77 -25.99 15.70 -22.41
N GLY A 78 -24.73 16.05 -22.66
CA GLY A 78 -24.00 17.05 -21.89
C GLY A 78 -23.20 16.49 -20.70
N ALA A 79 -23.35 15.20 -20.37
CA ALA A 79 -22.56 14.52 -19.34
C ALA A 79 -21.38 13.68 -19.90
N LEU A 80 -21.10 13.80 -21.21
CA LEU A 80 -20.00 13.12 -21.88
C LEU A 80 -18.64 13.54 -21.31
N LEU A 81 -17.75 12.56 -21.19
CA LEU A 81 -16.33 12.76 -20.93
C LEU A 81 -15.50 12.46 -22.18
N PRO A 82 -14.31 13.06 -22.33
CA PRO A 82 -13.73 14.11 -21.50
C PRO A 82 -14.35 15.50 -21.75
N ARG A 83 -14.40 16.33 -20.71
CA ARG A 83 -14.81 17.75 -20.77
C ARG A 83 -13.59 18.63 -21.04
N LEU A 84 -13.05 18.54 -22.26
CA LEU A 84 -11.78 19.15 -22.65
C LEU A 84 -11.67 20.66 -22.34
N GLN A 85 -12.78 21.40 -22.41
CA GLN A 85 -12.81 22.84 -22.15
C GLN A 85 -12.62 23.19 -20.67
N GLU A 86 -12.89 22.25 -19.76
CA GLU A 86 -12.74 22.44 -18.31
C GLU A 86 -11.35 22.03 -17.81
N ILE A 87 -10.57 21.31 -18.62
CA ILE A 87 -9.24 20.80 -18.26
C ILE A 87 -8.21 21.92 -18.36
N ALA A 88 -7.48 22.14 -17.28
CA ALA A 88 -6.51 23.22 -17.18
C ALA A 88 -5.19 22.77 -16.53
N GLU A 89 -4.15 23.57 -16.72
CA GLU A 89 -2.91 23.42 -15.97
C GLU A 89 -3.18 23.50 -14.46
N GLY A 90 -2.49 22.65 -13.69
CA GLY A 90 -2.67 22.51 -12.25
C GLY A 90 -3.78 21.54 -11.83
N ASP A 91 -4.60 21.03 -12.75
CA ASP A 91 -5.51 19.93 -12.46
C ASP A 91 -4.72 18.70 -11.99
N LEU A 92 -5.32 17.92 -11.09
CA LEU A 92 -4.67 16.76 -10.47
C LEU A 92 -5.09 15.47 -11.16
N LEU A 93 -4.17 14.51 -11.18
CA LEU A 93 -4.44 13.15 -11.65
C LEU A 93 -4.63 12.23 -10.46
N ILE A 94 -5.78 11.56 -10.41
CA ILE A 94 -6.06 10.49 -9.45
C ILE A 94 -5.91 9.16 -10.16
N GLY A 95 -4.94 8.35 -9.75
CA GLY A 95 -4.73 7.00 -10.26
C GLY A 95 -5.48 5.97 -9.41
N VAL A 96 -6.16 5.03 -10.04
CA VAL A 96 -6.87 3.91 -9.40
C VAL A 96 -6.08 2.63 -9.65
N SER A 97 -5.87 1.85 -8.60
CA SER A 97 -5.11 0.59 -8.63
C SER A 97 -5.59 -0.38 -9.71
N SER A 98 -4.64 -1.00 -10.41
CA SER A 98 -4.85 -2.20 -11.22
C SER A 98 -4.77 -3.46 -10.34
N SER A 99 -5.27 -4.59 -10.87
CA SER A 99 -5.14 -5.91 -10.24
C SER A 99 -3.85 -6.63 -10.65
N GLY A 100 -3.01 -6.00 -11.49
CA GLY A 100 -1.84 -6.60 -12.11
C GLY A 100 -1.71 -6.15 -13.56
N VAL A 101 -1.21 -7.04 -14.44
CA VAL A 101 -0.98 -6.75 -15.86
C VAL A 101 -2.27 -6.48 -16.67
N HIS A 102 -3.43 -6.81 -16.11
CA HIS A 102 -4.74 -6.73 -16.77
C HIS A 102 -4.80 -7.58 -18.04
N SER A 103 -5.06 -6.97 -19.20
CA SER A 103 -5.19 -7.67 -20.49
C SER A 103 -4.22 -7.13 -21.55
N ASN A 104 -3.16 -6.42 -21.16
CA ASN A 104 -2.21 -5.78 -22.08
C ASN A 104 -0.76 -6.13 -21.77
N GLY A 105 0.10 -6.09 -22.79
CA GLY A 105 1.53 -6.39 -22.64
C GLY A 105 1.89 -7.88 -22.60
N PHE A 106 0.91 -8.80 -22.75
CA PHE A 106 1.16 -10.25 -22.64
C PHE A 106 2.15 -10.80 -23.66
N SER A 107 2.27 -10.19 -24.84
CA SER A 107 3.32 -10.57 -25.81
C SER A 107 4.73 -10.34 -25.26
N LEU A 108 4.94 -9.28 -24.47
CA LEU A 108 6.21 -9.04 -23.79
C LEU A 108 6.37 -9.95 -22.57
N VAL A 109 5.31 -10.13 -21.77
CA VAL A 109 5.31 -11.06 -20.62
C VAL A 109 5.77 -12.46 -21.04
N ARG A 110 5.22 -13.01 -22.12
CA ARG A 110 5.61 -14.33 -22.64
C ARG A 110 7.09 -14.41 -23.02
N LYS A 111 7.63 -13.36 -23.66
CA LYS A 111 9.07 -13.29 -24.00
C LYS A 111 9.97 -13.22 -22.76
N VAL A 112 9.53 -12.49 -21.73
CA VAL A 112 10.28 -12.42 -20.46
C VAL A 112 10.26 -13.78 -19.75
N LEU A 113 9.13 -14.49 -19.73
CA LEU A 113 9.05 -15.85 -19.19
C LEU A 113 9.97 -16.83 -19.92
N GLU A 114 9.98 -16.79 -21.25
CA GLU A 114 10.87 -17.62 -22.08
C GLU A 114 12.34 -17.36 -21.75
N ARG A 115 12.73 -16.07 -21.66
CA ARG A 115 14.09 -15.66 -21.27
C ARG A 115 14.45 -16.13 -19.85
N ALA A 116 13.52 -16.00 -18.91
CA ALA A 116 13.68 -16.43 -17.53
C ALA A 116 13.60 -17.96 -17.36
N LYS A 117 13.27 -18.70 -18.44
CA LYS A 117 13.04 -20.17 -18.44
C LYS A 117 12.04 -20.60 -17.37
N LEU A 118 10.99 -19.81 -17.17
CA LEU A 118 9.99 -20.01 -16.13
C LEU A 118 8.70 -20.57 -16.76
N SER A 119 8.22 -21.69 -16.24
CA SER A 119 6.94 -22.28 -16.66
C SER A 119 5.77 -21.66 -15.88
N TYR A 120 4.58 -21.66 -16.48
CA TYR A 120 3.35 -21.18 -15.82
C TYR A 120 3.00 -21.93 -14.54
N SER A 121 3.40 -23.20 -14.43
CA SER A 121 3.16 -24.04 -13.25
C SER A 121 4.20 -23.85 -12.14
N CYS A 122 5.26 -23.07 -12.38
CA CYS A 122 6.26 -22.78 -11.35
C CYS A 122 5.70 -21.84 -10.27
N PRO A 123 6.22 -21.89 -9.03
CA PRO A 123 5.93 -20.86 -8.04
C PRO A 123 6.23 -19.46 -8.58
N ALA A 124 5.32 -18.51 -8.37
CA ALA A 124 5.48 -17.14 -8.84
C ALA A 124 6.47 -16.36 -7.97
N PRO A 125 7.64 -15.94 -8.49
CA PRO A 125 8.59 -15.13 -7.72
C PRO A 125 8.09 -13.71 -7.44
N PHE A 126 6.93 -13.34 -7.99
CA PHE A 126 6.27 -12.05 -7.86
C PHE A 126 4.81 -12.17 -7.37
N GLY A 127 4.40 -13.37 -6.96
CA GLY A 127 3.10 -13.64 -6.37
C GLY A 127 3.18 -13.81 -4.85
N GLU A 128 2.02 -14.06 -4.23
CA GLU A 128 1.96 -14.51 -2.85
C GLU A 128 2.43 -15.97 -2.72
N ALA A 129 2.81 -16.38 -1.50
CA ALA A 129 3.30 -17.72 -1.25
C ALA A 129 2.26 -18.79 -1.66
N GLY A 130 2.69 -19.76 -2.47
CA GLY A 130 1.84 -20.83 -2.97
C GLY A 130 1.16 -20.55 -4.32
N GLN A 131 1.19 -19.31 -4.81
CA GLN A 131 0.69 -18.99 -6.15
C GLN A 131 1.68 -19.42 -7.24
N THR A 132 1.15 -19.88 -8.36
CA THR A 132 1.89 -20.18 -9.58
C THR A 132 1.99 -18.95 -10.48
N VAL A 133 2.97 -18.94 -11.37
CA VAL A 133 3.16 -17.89 -12.39
C VAL A 133 1.89 -17.69 -13.22
N GLY A 134 1.25 -18.79 -13.63
CA GLY A 134 0.01 -18.78 -14.39
C GLY A 134 -1.12 -18.10 -13.64
N GLU A 135 -1.33 -18.44 -12.36
CA GLU A 135 -2.39 -17.85 -11.53
C GLU A 135 -2.22 -16.34 -11.38
N VAL A 136 -1.01 -15.87 -11.09
CA VAL A 136 -0.77 -14.43 -10.93
C VAL A 136 -0.95 -13.68 -12.24
N LEU A 137 -0.44 -14.22 -13.36
CA LEU A 137 -0.56 -13.57 -14.68
C LEU A 137 -1.98 -13.61 -15.24
N LEU A 138 -2.79 -14.60 -14.86
CA LEU A 138 -4.21 -14.71 -15.23
C LEU A 138 -5.14 -13.97 -14.25
N THR A 139 -4.60 -13.20 -13.31
CA THR A 139 -5.41 -12.33 -12.44
C THR A 139 -6.31 -11.44 -13.31
N PRO A 140 -7.65 -11.49 -13.15
CA PRO A 140 -8.57 -10.86 -14.06
C PRO A 140 -8.46 -9.33 -14.03
N THR A 141 -8.68 -8.70 -15.18
CA THR A 141 -8.76 -7.24 -15.29
C THR A 141 -9.88 -6.69 -14.41
N LYS A 142 -9.52 -5.72 -13.58
CA LYS A 142 -10.45 -5.05 -12.67
C LYS A 142 -11.54 -4.30 -13.45
N ILE A 143 -12.79 -4.45 -13.01
CA ILE A 143 -13.96 -3.80 -13.59
C ILE A 143 -14.27 -2.56 -12.76
N TYR A 144 -14.25 -1.39 -13.39
CA TYR A 144 -14.39 -0.11 -12.70
C TYR A 144 -15.77 0.54 -12.83
N SER A 145 -16.69 -0.04 -13.62
CA SER A 145 -17.98 0.59 -13.94
C SER A 145 -18.80 0.95 -12.70
N ARG A 146 -19.10 -0.02 -11.82
CA ARG A 146 -19.87 0.23 -10.58
C ARG A 146 -19.15 1.17 -9.62
N LEU A 147 -17.83 1.05 -9.53
CA LEU A 147 -16.99 1.88 -8.67
C LEU A 147 -17.00 3.34 -9.12
N LEU A 148 -16.71 3.60 -10.39
CA LEU A 148 -16.42 4.95 -10.86
C LEU A 148 -17.66 5.65 -11.40
N LEU A 149 -18.69 4.95 -11.87
CA LEU A 149 -19.87 5.61 -12.42
C LEU A 149 -20.51 6.64 -11.46
N PRO A 150 -20.66 6.38 -10.14
CA PRO A 150 -21.13 7.40 -9.19
C PRO A 150 -20.17 8.60 -9.08
N VAL A 151 -18.86 8.34 -9.16
CA VAL A 151 -17.80 9.38 -9.12
C VAL A 151 -17.86 10.25 -10.37
N LEU A 152 -18.01 9.66 -11.54
CA LEU A 152 -18.16 10.38 -12.81
C LEU A 152 -19.44 11.23 -12.81
N ARG A 153 -20.56 10.67 -12.33
CA ARG A 153 -21.85 11.36 -12.20
C ARG A 153 -21.84 12.53 -11.21
N SER A 154 -20.88 12.60 -10.31
CA SER A 154 -20.75 13.72 -9.36
C SER A 154 -20.39 15.06 -10.02
N GLY A 155 -19.95 15.03 -11.29
CA GLY A 155 -19.47 16.21 -12.01
C GLY A 155 -18.07 16.68 -11.57
N ALA A 156 -17.42 15.99 -10.65
CA ALA A 156 -16.08 16.33 -10.16
C ALA A 156 -14.96 15.91 -11.15
N VAL A 157 -15.23 14.92 -12.00
CA VAL A 157 -14.25 14.35 -12.93
C VAL A 157 -14.35 15.03 -14.29
N LYS A 158 -13.24 15.57 -14.77
CA LYS A 158 -13.14 16.25 -16.07
C LYS A 158 -12.79 15.28 -17.20
N ALA A 159 -12.02 14.25 -16.90
CA ALA A 159 -11.67 13.18 -17.83
C ALA A 159 -11.37 11.88 -17.07
N TYR A 160 -11.53 10.75 -17.76
CA TYR A 160 -11.11 9.43 -17.32
C TYR A 160 -10.31 8.79 -18.45
N ALA A 161 -9.17 8.19 -18.12
CA ALA A 161 -8.39 7.34 -19.01
C ALA A 161 -8.34 5.92 -18.46
N HIS A 162 -8.81 4.94 -19.24
CA HIS A 162 -8.57 3.53 -18.97
C HIS A 162 -7.17 3.16 -19.47
N ILE A 163 -6.33 2.62 -18.59
CA ILE A 163 -4.93 2.35 -18.94
C ILE A 163 -4.81 0.95 -19.53
N THR A 164 -4.61 0.89 -20.84
CA THR A 164 -4.60 -0.34 -21.64
C THR A 164 -3.33 -0.46 -22.50
N GLY A 165 -3.43 -0.90 -23.75
CA GLY A 165 -2.32 -0.91 -24.69
C GLY A 165 -1.76 0.50 -24.90
N GLY A 166 -0.43 0.64 -24.95
CA GLY A 166 0.24 1.95 -24.92
C GLY A 166 0.43 2.53 -23.51
N GLY A 167 -0.05 1.84 -22.47
CA GLY A 167 0.25 2.11 -21.06
C GLY A 167 -0.12 3.52 -20.62
N LEU A 168 0.67 4.07 -19.71
CA LEU A 168 0.48 5.43 -19.19
C LEU A 168 0.77 6.48 -20.26
N LEU A 169 1.75 6.23 -21.12
CA LEU A 169 2.26 7.22 -22.08
C LEU A 169 1.28 7.50 -23.22
N GLU A 170 0.49 6.53 -23.65
CA GLU A 170 -0.46 6.74 -24.75
C GLU A 170 -1.89 6.99 -24.29
N ASN A 171 -2.35 6.36 -23.20
CA ASN A 171 -3.77 6.43 -22.83
C ASN A 171 -4.13 7.76 -22.17
N ILE A 172 -3.26 8.32 -21.33
CA ILE A 172 -3.56 9.57 -20.61
C ILE A 172 -3.65 10.77 -21.58
N PRO A 173 -2.74 10.96 -22.56
CA PRO A 173 -2.84 12.09 -23.49
C PRO A 173 -4.09 12.10 -24.37
N ARG A 174 -4.71 10.94 -24.64
CA ARG A 174 -5.92 10.84 -25.49
C ARG A 174 -7.12 11.60 -24.92
N VAL A 175 -7.11 11.89 -23.61
CA VAL A 175 -8.23 12.57 -22.93
C VAL A 175 -7.88 14.00 -22.50
N LEU A 176 -6.78 14.56 -23.01
CA LEU A 176 -6.26 15.86 -22.65
C LEU A 176 -6.18 16.82 -23.86
N PRO A 177 -6.29 18.14 -23.64
CA PRO A 177 -5.92 19.14 -24.65
C PRO A 177 -4.45 19.06 -25.04
N GLU A 178 -4.12 19.28 -26.32
CA GLU A 178 -2.76 19.16 -26.87
C GLU A 178 -1.69 20.04 -26.19
N LYS A 179 -2.13 21.15 -25.59
CA LYS A 179 -1.28 22.16 -24.91
C LYS A 179 -0.84 21.74 -23.51
N LEU A 180 -1.39 20.64 -22.98
CA LEU A 180 -1.08 20.15 -21.64
C LEU A 180 -0.24 18.88 -21.72
N ALA A 181 0.59 18.69 -20.70
CA ALA A 181 1.36 17.49 -20.46
C ALA A 181 1.08 16.98 -19.04
N VAL A 182 1.46 15.74 -18.78
CA VAL A 182 1.25 15.06 -17.52
C VAL A 182 2.59 14.91 -16.79
N ASP A 183 2.65 15.32 -15.53
CA ASP A 183 3.77 15.01 -14.63
C ASP A 183 3.29 14.04 -13.54
N LEU A 184 3.67 12.77 -13.68
CA LEU A 184 3.43 11.69 -12.71
C LEU A 184 4.66 11.46 -11.82
N ASP A 185 4.40 11.02 -10.58
CA ASP A 185 5.43 10.61 -9.63
C ASP A 185 5.16 9.20 -9.11
N ALA A 186 5.91 8.22 -9.61
CA ALA A 186 5.76 6.80 -9.30
C ALA A 186 5.95 6.44 -7.83
N SER A 187 6.55 7.33 -7.04
CA SER A 187 6.67 7.15 -5.59
C SER A 187 5.33 7.31 -4.85
N ARG A 188 4.28 7.78 -5.52
CA ARG A 188 2.98 8.11 -4.92
C ARG A 188 1.93 7.00 -5.00
N TRP A 189 2.22 5.90 -5.71
CA TRP A 189 1.33 4.75 -5.76
C TRP A 189 2.10 3.45 -5.55
N SER A 190 1.36 2.38 -5.25
CA SER A 190 1.92 1.05 -5.11
C SER A 190 2.04 0.38 -6.48
N ILE A 191 3.25 -0.05 -6.84
CA ILE A 191 3.47 -0.82 -8.07
C ILE A 191 3.48 -2.32 -7.71
N PRO A 192 2.55 -3.13 -8.26
CA PRO A 192 2.54 -4.57 -8.03
C PRO A 192 3.86 -5.25 -8.41
N ALA A 193 4.27 -6.24 -7.61
CA ALA A 193 5.57 -6.92 -7.74
C ALA A 193 5.81 -7.57 -9.12
N VAL A 194 4.74 -7.95 -9.84
CA VAL A 194 4.84 -8.46 -11.22
C VAL A 194 5.55 -7.48 -12.15
N PHE A 195 5.35 -6.18 -12.00
CA PHE A 195 6.01 -5.18 -12.86
C PHE A 195 7.49 -5.03 -12.51
N SER A 196 7.85 -5.11 -11.23
CA SER A 196 9.24 -5.12 -10.79
C SER A 196 10.00 -6.33 -11.31
N TRP A 197 9.36 -7.50 -11.31
CA TRP A 197 9.92 -8.71 -11.89
C TRP A 197 10.08 -8.59 -13.40
N LEU A 198 9.05 -8.13 -14.12
CA LEU A 198 9.10 -7.89 -15.57
C LEU A 198 10.21 -6.90 -15.95
N TYR A 199 10.36 -5.83 -15.17
CA TYR A 199 11.42 -4.83 -15.37
C TYR A 199 12.82 -5.44 -15.24
N LYS A 200 13.06 -6.19 -14.16
CA LYS A 200 14.36 -6.79 -13.86
C LYS A 200 14.71 -7.93 -14.81
N GLU A 201 13.83 -8.93 -14.95
CA GLU A 201 14.09 -10.11 -15.80
C GLU A 201 14.04 -9.78 -17.29
N GLY A 202 13.16 -8.85 -17.68
CA GLY A 202 13.08 -8.38 -19.06
C GLY A 202 14.23 -7.46 -19.46
N GLY A 203 14.93 -6.85 -18.50
CA GLY A 203 15.92 -5.81 -18.79
C GLY A 203 15.31 -4.61 -19.52
N LEU A 204 14.07 -4.25 -19.15
CA LEU A 204 13.26 -3.25 -19.84
C LEU A 204 13.67 -1.83 -19.41
N SER A 205 13.46 -0.84 -20.26
CA SER A 205 13.64 0.57 -19.88
C SER A 205 12.40 1.13 -19.16
N GLU A 206 12.54 2.25 -18.45
CA GLU A 206 11.39 2.96 -17.85
C GLU A 206 10.34 3.35 -18.89
N GLU A 207 10.79 3.79 -20.07
CA GLU A 207 9.92 4.14 -21.19
C GLU A 207 9.13 2.93 -21.70
N GLU A 208 9.81 1.78 -21.87
CA GLU A 208 9.15 0.55 -22.32
C GLU A 208 8.15 0.05 -21.28
N MET A 209 8.47 0.15 -19.99
CA MET A 209 7.53 -0.17 -18.91
C MET A 209 6.30 0.73 -18.97
N ALA A 210 6.48 2.04 -19.03
CA ALA A 210 5.37 3.00 -19.02
C ALA A 210 4.53 2.97 -20.31
N ARG A 211 5.12 2.56 -21.45
CA ARG A 211 4.43 2.40 -22.74
C ARG A 211 3.71 1.06 -22.87
N THR A 212 4.19 0.01 -22.21
CA THR A 212 3.64 -1.34 -22.40
C THR A 212 2.64 -1.71 -21.31
N PHE A 213 2.91 -1.29 -20.08
CA PHE A 213 2.18 -1.72 -18.90
C PHE A 213 1.47 -0.56 -18.20
N ASN A 214 0.48 -0.93 -17.40
CA ASN A 214 -0.25 0.02 -16.54
C ASN A 214 0.55 0.42 -15.28
N CYS A 215 1.61 -0.33 -14.95
CA CYS A 215 2.49 -0.09 -13.81
C CYS A 215 1.77 0.13 -12.47
N GLY A 216 0.62 -0.52 -12.27
CA GLY A 216 -0.18 -0.44 -11.05
C GLY A 216 -1.38 0.50 -11.13
N LEU A 217 -1.55 1.28 -12.21
CA LEU A 217 -2.68 2.19 -12.39
C LEU A 217 -3.58 1.71 -13.51
N GLY A 218 -4.74 1.12 -13.20
CA GLY A 218 -5.67 0.65 -14.23
C GLY A 218 -6.59 1.75 -14.78
N ALA A 219 -6.77 2.82 -14.03
CA ALA A 219 -7.51 4.01 -14.48
C ALA A 219 -6.89 5.30 -13.93
N VAL A 220 -7.06 6.39 -14.66
CA VAL A 220 -6.60 7.73 -14.26
C VAL A 220 -7.71 8.75 -14.47
N LEU A 221 -8.05 9.50 -13.42
CA LEU A 221 -9.05 10.57 -13.43
C LEU A 221 -8.36 11.93 -13.43
N VAL A 222 -8.89 12.88 -14.19
CA VAL A 222 -8.48 14.29 -14.15
C VAL A 222 -9.52 15.08 -13.36
N VAL A 223 -9.07 15.79 -12.33
CA VAL A 223 -9.95 16.53 -11.40
C VAL A 223 -9.38 17.89 -11.07
N ALA A 224 -10.23 18.85 -10.72
CA ALA A 224 -9.76 20.12 -10.16
C ALA A 224 -9.16 19.92 -8.75
N PRO A 225 -8.19 20.74 -8.32
CA PRO A 225 -7.60 20.62 -6.98
C PRO A 225 -8.62 20.61 -5.82
N PRO A 226 -9.67 21.45 -5.82
CA PRO A 226 -10.70 21.42 -4.76
C PRO A 226 -11.49 20.10 -4.72
N ASP A 227 -11.60 19.41 -5.85
CA ASP A 227 -12.38 18.18 -6.00
C ASP A 227 -11.60 16.93 -5.66
N ALA A 228 -10.26 16.98 -5.64
CA ALA A 228 -9.43 15.79 -5.49
C ALA A 228 -9.71 15.01 -4.20
N GLN A 229 -9.85 15.71 -3.07
CA GLN A 229 -10.17 15.06 -1.79
C GLN A 229 -11.59 14.50 -1.77
N ARG A 230 -12.54 15.14 -2.47
CA ARG A 230 -13.91 14.63 -2.60
C ARG A 230 -13.93 13.33 -3.40
N VAL A 231 -13.23 13.31 -4.54
CA VAL A 231 -13.13 12.13 -5.41
C VAL A 231 -12.41 10.98 -4.69
N LEU A 232 -11.28 11.23 -4.02
CA LEU A 232 -10.60 10.21 -3.21
C LEU A 232 -11.51 9.63 -2.11
N ARG A 233 -12.35 10.46 -1.47
CA ARG A 233 -13.32 9.96 -0.47
C ARG A 233 -14.38 9.04 -1.08
N GLN A 234 -14.79 9.27 -2.33
CA GLN A 234 -15.74 8.40 -3.01
C GLN A 234 -15.11 7.08 -3.47
N LEU A 235 -13.77 7.03 -3.53
CA LEU A 235 -12.99 5.84 -3.89
C LEU A 235 -12.43 5.10 -2.66
N GLN A 236 -12.95 5.33 -1.46
CA GLN A 236 -12.37 4.76 -0.22
C GLN A 236 -12.34 3.23 -0.17
N GLU A 237 -13.24 2.56 -0.91
CA GLU A 237 -13.27 1.09 -1.00
C GLU A 237 -12.19 0.54 -1.94
N GLU A 238 -11.42 1.42 -2.60
CA GLU A 238 -10.42 1.05 -3.59
C GLU A 238 -9.12 1.83 -3.41
N GLU A 239 -7.99 1.21 -3.72
CA GLU A 239 -6.72 1.92 -3.65
C GLU A 239 -6.66 2.95 -4.78
N ALA A 240 -6.61 4.24 -4.40
CA ALA A 240 -6.46 5.37 -5.29
C ALA A 240 -5.59 6.47 -4.67
N TRP A 241 -4.84 7.18 -5.50
CA TRP A 241 -3.85 8.17 -5.06
C TRP A 241 -3.84 9.39 -5.97
N ILE A 242 -3.44 10.55 -5.43
CA ILE A 242 -3.05 11.68 -6.28
C ILE A 242 -1.64 11.38 -6.82
N VAL A 243 -1.57 10.97 -8.07
CA VAL A 243 -0.35 10.45 -8.71
C VAL A 243 0.44 11.52 -9.46
N GLY A 244 -0.17 12.67 -9.73
CA GLY A 244 0.46 13.74 -10.50
C GLY A 244 -0.43 14.95 -10.74
N SER A 245 0.02 15.82 -11.64
CA SER A 245 -0.68 17.03 -12.06
C SER A 245 -0.49 17.31 -13.55
N LEU A 246 -1.42 18.08 -14.14
CA LEU A 246 -1.27 18.63 -15.48
C LEU A 246 -0.38 19.87 -15.45
N VAL A 247 0.52 19.96 -16.42
CA VAL A 247 1.46 21.06 -16.60
C VAL A 247 1.38 21.59 -18.03
N HIS A 248 1.86 22.81 -18.26
CA HIS A 248 1.98 23.31 -19.63
C HIS A 248 2.96 22.46 -20.46
N ARG A 249 2.56 22.08 -21.68
CA ARG A 249 3.41 21.31 -22.58
C ARG A 249 4.39 22.22 -23.31
N GLN A 250 5.68 22.03 -23.05
CA GLN A 250 6.74 22.74 -23.78
C GLN A 250 6.89 22.16 -25.20
N PRO A 251 7.19 22.98 -26.22
CA PRO A 251 7.47 22.49 -27.57
C PRO A 251 8.56 21.41 -27.57
N GLY A 252 8.30 20.27 -28.21
CA GLY A 252 9.25 19.14 -28.29
C GLY A 252 9.32 18.26 -27.03
N SER A 253 8.60 18.58 -25.96
CA SER A 253 8.54 17.73 -24.76
C SER A 253 7.55 16.56 -24.92
N GLN A 254 7.86 15.46 -24.21
CA GLN A 254 6.97 14.30 -24.14
C GLN A 254 5.64 14.68 -23.45
N PRO A 255 4.50 14.12 -23.91
CA PRO A 255 3.19 14.45 -23.35
C PRO A 255 2.98 13.88 -21.93
N VAL A 256 3.76 12.89 -21.52
CA VAL A 256 3.72 12.29 -20.18
C VAL A 256 5.14 12.09 -19.68
N LEU A 257 5.42 12.60 -18.48
CA LEU A 257 6.63 12.35 -17.71
C LEU A 257 6.27 11.49 -16.50
N VAL A 258 7.01 10.40 -16.28
CA VAL A 258 6.85 9.55 -15.10
C VAL A 258 8.15 9.58 -14.28
N ARG A 259 8.16 10.38 -13.21
CA ARG A 259 9.31 10.48 -12.30
C ARG A 259 9.39 9.27 -11.38
N ASN A 260 10.60 8.95 -10.95
CA ASN A 260 10.91 7.93 -9.93
C ASN A 260 10.43 6.51 -10.29
N LEU A 261 10.18 6.21 -11.57
CA LEU A 261 9.64 4.91 -11.98
C LEU A 261 10.64 3.79 -11.73
N ASN A 262 11.91 3.96 -12.11
CA ASN A 262 12.98 3.00 -11.80
C ASN A 262 13.11 2.73 -10.29
N GLN A 263 13.15 3.79 -9.47
CA GLN A 263 13.28 3.64 -8.01
C GLN A 263 12.09 2.87 -7.41
N SER A 264 10.90 3.09 -7.93
CA SER A 264 9.67 2.44 -7.45
C SER A 264 9.61 0.97 -7.90
N LEU A 265 9.98 0.69 -9.15
CA LEU A 265 10.09 -0.67 -9.70
C LEU A 265 11.19 -1.50 -9.02
N THR A 266 12.30 -0.88 -8.63
CA THR A 266 13.38 -1.61 -7.96
C THR A 266 13.07 -1.94 -6.50
N LYS A 267 12.31 -1.08 -5.82
CA LYS A 267 11.88 -1.24 -4.41
C LYS A 267 10.69 -2.18 -4.22
N ALA A 268 9.80 -2.31 -5.19
CA ALA A 268 8.72 -3.28 -5.11
C ALA A 268 9.30 -4.71 -5.16
N GLY A 269 9.28 -5.38 -4.00
CA GLY A 269 9.71 -6.77 -3.82
C GLY A 269 8.51 -7.70 -3.65
N PRO A 270 8.69 -9.04 -3.79
CA PRO A 270 7.66 -10.00 -3.44
C PRO A 270 7.28 -9.83 -1.97
N ALA A 271 5.99 -9.94 -1.69
CA ALA A 271 5.47 -9.85 -0.33
C ALA A 271 6.01 -11.03 0.50
N GLU A 272 6.85 -10.73 1.49
CA GLU A 272 7.07 -11.66 2.59
C GLU A 272 5.74 -11.83 3.33
N GLN A 273 5.29 -13.09 3.39
CA GLN A 273 4.16 -13.66 4.16
C GLN A 273 3.14 -12.66 4.72
N LYS A 274 2.02 -12.48 4.01
CA LYS A 274 0.76 -12.03 4.59
C LYS A 274 -0.14 -13.23 4.80
N ASP A 275 -0.30 -13.63 6.07
CA ASP A 275 -1.36 -14.57 6.44
C ASP A 275 -2.73 -13.97 6.12
N SER A 276 -3.55 -14.81 5.51
CA SER A 276 -4.91 -14.57 5.04
C SER A 276 -5.82 -13.92 6.08
N TYR A 277 -6.53 -12.85 5.71
CA TYR A 277 -7.77 -12.48 6.39
C TYR A 277 -8.94 -12.52 5.40
N HIS A 278 -9.78 -13.54 5.60
CA HIS A 278 -11.12 -13.60 5.03
C HIS A 278 -11.90 -12.33 5.38
N GLY A 279 -12.57 -11.81 4.35
CA GLY A 279 -13.40 -10.63 4.45
C GLY A 279 -14.55 -10.81 5.42
N ASN A 280 -14.77 -9.75 6.20
CA ASN A 280 -16.12 -9.33 6.55
C ASN A 280 -16.13 -7.81 6.64
N SER A 281 -17.27 -7.24 6.24
CA SER A 281 -17.61 -5.81 6.18
C SER A 281 -17.03 -4.96 7.31
N THR A 282 -16.88 -3.64 7.14
CA THR A 282 -17.55 -2.65 8.04
C THR A 282 -17.05 -1.20 7.84
N THR A 283 -17.98 -0.26 8.07
CA THR A 283 -17.84 1.08 8.68
C THR A 283 -16.44 1.60 9.06
N PRO A 284 -16.19 2.94 9.00
CA PRO A 284 -14.91 3.54 9.34
C PRO A 284 -14.40 3.03 10.70
N GLN A 285 -13.40 2.17 10.65
CA GLN A 285 -12.85 1.52 11.82
C GLN A 285 -12.17 2.60 12.68
N LYS A 286 -12.64 2.75 13.91
CA LYS A 286 -12.07 3.70 14.88
C LYS A 286 -10.59 3.37 15.08
N LYS A 287 -9.70 4.26 14.63
CA LYS A 287 -8.26 4.11 14.84
C LYS A 287 -7.92 4.21 16.33
N THR A 288 -7.06 3.33 16.80
CA THR A 288 -6.50 3.33 18.16
C THR A 288 -5.68 4.60 18.35
N ARG A 289 -6.01 5.39 19.38
CA ARG A 289 -5.31 6.63 19.71
C ARG A 289 -3.99 6.33 20.42
N VAL A 290 -2.86 6.69 19.81
CA VAL A 290 -1.52 6.38 20.31
C VAL A 290 -0.85 7.62 20.93
N GLY A 291 -0.30 7.47 22.12
CA GLY A 291 0.61 8.43 22.74
C GLY A 291 2.06 7.94 22.63
N VAL A 292 2.99 8.79 22.21
CA VAL A 292 4.41 8.41 22.08
C VAL A 292 5.26 9.18 23.09
N LEU A 293 6.03 8.45 23.91
CA LEU A 293 6.99 9.05 24.85
C LEU A 293 8.41 9.00 24.28
N ILE A 294 9.13 10.12 24.35
CA ILE A 294 10.49 10.27 23.77
C ILE A 294 11.46 10.99 24.72
N SER A 295 12.77 10.82 24.51
CA SER A 295 13.82 11.58 25.23
C SER A 295 14.86 12.27 24.33
N GLY A 296 14.84 12.07 23.02
CA GLY A 296 15.96 12.44 22.15
C GLY A 296 15.59 12.77 20.70
N THR A 297 16.38 12.26 19.76
CA THR A 297 16.34 12.59 18.33
C THR A 297 15.02 12.22 17.65
N GLY A 298 14.34 11.19 18.16
CA GLY A 298 13.03 10.75 17.69
C GLY A 298 13.05 10.01 16.36
N THR A 299 14.09 9.23 16.07
CA THR A 299 14.15 8.42 14.83
C THR A 299 13.09 7.30 14.84
N ASN A 300 12.92 6.59 15.96
CA ASN A 300 11.81 5.66 16.14
C ASN A 300 10.44 6.34 16.06
N LEU A 301 10.30 7.56 16.61
CA LEU A 301 9.08 8.35 16.45
C LEU A 301 8.80 8.65 14.96
N GLN A 302 9.83 8.97 14.17
CA GLN A 302 9.67 9.23 12.73
C GLN A 302 9.06 8.01 12.02
N ALA A 303 9.56 6.80 12.30
CA ALA A 303 9.03 5.57 11.73
C ALA A 303 7.56 5.33 12.13
N LEU A 304 7.19 5.59 13.40
CA LEU A 304 5.80 5.49 13.85
C LEU A 304 4.88 6.53 13.17
N ILE A 305 5.36 7.76 12.96
CA ILE A 305 4.63 8.81 12.23
C ILE A 305 4.36 8.37 10.79
N GLU A 306 5.35 7.81 10.11
CA GLU A 306 5.21 7.33 8.73
C GLU A 306 4.22 6.17 8.62
N GLN A 307 4.22 5.24 9.58
CA GLN A 307 3.25 4.15 9.63
C GLN A 307 1.83 4.65 9.87
N THR A 308 1.60 5.51 10.86
CA THR A 308 0.23 6.00 11.19
C THR A 308 -0.38 6.90 10.12
N ARG A 309 0.44 7.46 9.22
CA ARG A 309 -0.02 8.18 8.03
C ARG A 309 -0.57 7.28 6.93
N ARG A 310 -0.29 5.98 6.96
CA ARG A 310 -0.84 5.03 6.00
C ARG A 310 -2.36 4.93 6.21
N PRO A 311 -3.18 5.00 5.16
CA PRO A 311 -4.64 4.86 5.28
C PRO A 311 -5.04 3.58 6.01
N SER A 312 -4.35 2.48 5.71
CA SER A 312 -4.53 1.15 6.31
C SER A 312 -4.10 1.03 7.76
N SER A 313 -3.46 2.04 8.35
CA SER A 313 -3.03 1.95 9.75
C SER A 313 -4.23 2.03 10.69
N SER A 314 -4.30 1.06 11.59
CA SER A 314 -5.25 0.95 12.70
C SER A 314 -4.90 1.91 13.84
N ALA A 315 -3.81 2.68 13.72
CA ALA A 315 -3.29 3.57 14.74
C ALA A 315 -3.29 5.03 14.29
N GLN A 316 -3.46 5.94 15.24
CA GLN A 316 -3.29 7.39 15.04
C GLN A 316 -2.51 7.98 16.21
N ILE A 317 -1.36 8.63 15.95
CA ILE A 317 -0.64 9.34 17.01
C ILE A 317 -1.38 10.63 17.34
N VAL A 318 -1.86 10.75 18.58
CA VAL A 318 -2.62 11.93 19.05
C VAL A 318 -1.78 12.87 19.89
N VAL A 319 -0.72 12.38 20.54
CA VAL A 319 0.20 13.20 21.34
C VAL A 319 1.61 12.61 21.37
N VAL A 320 2.61 13.48 21.33
CA VAL A 320 4.01 13.15 21.63
C VAL A 320 4.45 13.88 22.88
N ILE A 321 4.90 13.13 23.88
CA ILE A 321 5.36 13.68 25.15
C ILE A 321 6.87 13.48 25.26
N SER A 322 7.62 14.56 25.48
CA SER A 322 9.04 14.49 25.76
C SER A 322 9.32 14.76 27.23
N ASN A 323 10.22 13.96 27.83
CA ASN A 323 10.71 14.26 29.18
C ASN A 323 11.81 15.33 29.22
N ARG A 324 12.22 15.84 28.06
CA ARG A 324 13.23 16.89 27.92
C ARG A 324 12.73 18.00 27.00
N PRO A 325 12.87 19.28 27.36
CA PRO A 325 12.52 20.38 26.46
C PRO A 325 13.46 20.42 25.24
N GLY A 326 12.99 20.96 24.12
CA GLY A 326 13.82 21.31 22.97
C GLY A 326 14.42 20.16 22.15
N VAL A 327 14.04 18.91 22.40
CA VAL A 327 14.57 17.75 21.65
C VAL A 327 14.09 17.73 20.20
N GLN A 328 14.92 17.18 19.30
CA GLN A 328 14.59 17.08 17.87
C GLN A 328 13.31 16.26 17.61
N GLY A 329 13.01 15.24 18.43
CA GLY A 329 11.78 14.47 18.27
C GLY A 329 10.50 15.30 18.40
N LEU A 330 10.49 16.34 19.24
CA LEU A 330 9.35 17.28 19.33
C LEU A 330 9.18 18.09 18.05
N LYS A 331 10.29 18.49 17.40
CA LYS A 331 10.25 19.18 16.11
C LYS A 331 9.67 18.29 15.02
N ARG A 332 10.04 17.00 15.00
CA ARG A 332 9.48 16.01 14.06
C ARG A 332 7.96 15.87 14.24
N ALA A 333 7.49 15.75 15.47
CA ALA A 333 6.06 15.66 15.79
C ALA A 333 5.29 16.92 15.36
N ALA A 334 5.82 18.11 15.66
CA ALA A 334 5.20 19.38 15.29
C ALA A 334 5.12 19.56 13.77
N LEU A 335 6.20 19.24 13.04
CA LEU A 335 6.20 19.23 11.56
C LEU A 335 5.20 18.22 10.99
N ALA A 336 4.90 17.16 11.75
CA ALA A 336 3.91 16.18 11.37
C ALA A 336 2.46 16.56 11.70
N GLY A 337 2.22 17.73 12.31
CA GLY A 337 0.90 18.18 12.75
C GLY A 337 0.40 17.49 14.02
N ILE A 338 1.27 16.81 14.76
CA ILE A 338 0.93 16.06 15.97
C ILE A 338 1.10 16.96 17.18
N GLN A 339 0.14 16.89 18.11
CA GLN A 339 0.18 17.67 19.35
C GLN A 339 1.37 17.22 20.21
N THR A 340 2.07 18.18 20.79
CA THR A 340 3.25 17.92 21.61
C THR A 340 3.08 18.45 23.03
N ARG A 341 3.69 17.74 23.98
CA ARG A 341 3.77 18.15 25.38
C ARG A 341 5.19 17.91 25.89
N VAL A 342 5.64 18.80 26.77
CA VAL A 342 6.90 18.64 27.49
C VAL A 342 6.56 18.45 28.96
N VAL A 343 6.99 17.33 29.51
CA VAL A 343 6.92 17.06 30.95
C VAL A 343 8.36 16.92 31.41
N ASP A 344 9.00 18.02 31.80
CA ASP A 344 10.42 17.96 32.17
C ASP A 344 10.61 17.22 33.49
N HIS A 345 11.20 16.02 33.41
CA HIS A 345 11.46 15.16 34.58
C HIS A 345 12.28 15.84 35.69
N LYS A 346 13.02 16.92 35.39
CA LYS A 346 13.80 17.67 36.37
C LYS A 346 12.95 18.55 37.30
N LEU A 347 11.69 18.78 36.95
CA LEU A 347 10.77 19.66 37.69
C LEU A 347 9.94 18.93 38.76
N PHE A 348 10.14 17.63 38.94
CA PHE A 348 9.35 16.80 39.85
C PHE A 348 10.20 16.27 40.99
N GLY A 349 9.64 16.26 42.21
CA GLY A 349 10.33 15.79 43.41
C GLY A 349 10.37 14.27 43.52
N SER A 350 9.51 13.57 42.79
CA SER A 350 9.46 12.10 42.76
C SER A 350 9.09 11.55 41.37
N ARG A 351 9.42 10.28 41.14
CA ARG A 351 8.98 9.55 39.93
C ARG A 351 7.46 9.42 39.87
N ALA A 352 6.79 9.26 41.01
CA ALA A 352 5.34 9.12 41.07
C ALA A 352 4.62 10.40 40.58
N GLU A 353 5.12 11.57 40.97
CA GLU A 353 4.58 12.86 40.49
C GLU A 353 4.81 13.08 38.99
N PHE A 354 6.01 12.70 38.52
CA PHE A 354 6.37 12.77 37.11
C PHE A 354 5.47 11.87 36.25
N ASP A 355 5.36 10.59 36.63
CA ASP A 355 4.55 9.61 35.92
C ASP A 355 3.05 9.98 35.96
N GLY A 356 2.55 10.43 37.11
CA GLY A 356 1.18 10.90 37.26
C GLY A 356 0.88 12.15 36.41
N THR A 357 1.89 12.93 36.05
CA THR A 357 1.72 14.05 35.12
C THR A 357 1.68 13.59 33.67
N ILE A 358 2.55 12.64 33.29
CA ILE A 358 2.47 12.00 31.96
C ILE A 358 1.11 11.35 31.78
N ASP A 359 0.66 10.60 32.78
CA ASP A 359 -0.60 9.86 32.77
C ASP A 359 -1.81 10.79 32.53
N ARG A 360 -1.88 11.92 33.25
CA ARG A 360 -2.92 12.94 33.04
C ARG A 360 -2.92 13.49 31.62
N VAL A 361 -1.75 13.70 31.01
CA VAL A 361 -1.66 14.15 29.62
C VAL A 361 -2.15 13.04 28.68
N LEU A 362 -1.79 11.78 28.91
CA LEU A 362 -2.28 10.68 28.10
C LEU A 362 -3.81 10.55 28.17
N GLU A 363 -4.40 10.75 29.35
CA GLU A 363 -5.85 10.80 29.55
C GLU A 363 -6.52 12.00 28.86
N GLU A 364 -5.96 13.20 28.98
CA GLU A 364 -6.43 14.43 28.30
C GLU A 364 -6.57 14.20 26.78
N PHE A 365 -5.62 13.48 26.19
CA PHE A 365 -5.60 13.16 24.77
C PHE A 365 -6.34 11.86 24.41
N GLY A 366 -6.99 11.21 25.37
CA GLY A 366 -7.76 9.97 25.15
C GLY A 366 -6.91 8.86 24.55
N VAL A 367 -5.67 8.69 25.02
CA VAL A 367 -4.75 7.67 24.53
C VAL A 367 -5.22 6.27 24.92
N GLU A 368 -5.17 5.34 23.97
CA GLU A 368 -5.55 3.93 24.10
C GLU A 368 -4.32 3.00 24.10
N LEU A 369 -3.20 3.43 23.51
CA LEU A 369 -1.93 2.71 23.42
C LEU A 369 -0.74 3.66 23.59
N VAL A 370 0.27 3.28 24.36
CA VAL A 370 1.47 4.10 24.63
C VAL A 370 2.70 3.42 24.04
N CYS A 371 3.50 4.17 23.27
CA CYS A 371 4.76 3.70 22.69
C CYS A 371 5.95 4.44 23.31
N LEU A 372 6.89 3.71 23.89
CA LEU A 372 8.17 4.24 24.40
C LEU A 372 9.21 4.24 23.27
N ALA A 373 9.36 5.37 22.59
CA ALA A 373 10.28 5.53 21.46
C ALA A 373 11.59 6.18 21.90
N GLY A 374 12.46 5.36 22.51
CA GLY A 374 13.72 5.83 23.09
C GLY A 374 13.48 6.72 24.32
N PHE A 375 12.54 6.28 25.18
CA PHE A 375 12.22 6.98 26.42
C PHE A 375 13.18 6.54 27.54
N MET A 376 14.14 7.39 27.86
CA MET A 376 15.27 7.08 28.74
C MET A 376 14.94 7.22 30.24
N ARG A 377 13.75 6.79 30.67
CA ARG A 377 13.28 6.82 32.07
C ARG A 377 12.52 5.56 32.42
N ILE A 378 12.76 5.05 33.62
CA ILE A 378 12.01 3.93 34.20
C ILE A 378 10.71 4.46 34.80
N LEU A 379 9.59 3.98 34.27
CA LEU A 379 8.25 4.26 34.78
C LEU A 379 7.99 3.43 36.05
N THR A 380 7.20 3.98 36.97
CA THR A 380 6.82 3.34 38.23
C THR A 380 5.90 2.14 38.00
N GLY A 381 5.93 1.18 38.92
CA GLY A 381 5.05 0.01 38.85
C GLY A 381 3.57 0.39 38.79
N THR A 382 3.15 1.48 39.46
CA THR A 382 1.79 2.01 39.37
C THR A 382 1.41 2.41 37.94
N PHE A 383 2.30 3.10 37.23
CA PHE A 383 2.08 3.49 35.83
C PHE A 383 2.03 2.26 34.92
N VAL A 384 2.98 1.34 35.08
CA VAL A 384 3.04 0.10 34.27
C VAL A 384 1.80 -0.77 34.48
N LYS A 385 1.32 -0.92 35.72
CA LYS A 385 0.08 -1.64 36.04
C LYS A 385 -1.13 -1.01 35.35
N LYS A 386 -1.24 0.32 35.36
CA LYS A 386 -2.35 1.03 34.72
C LYS A 386 -2.40 0.80 33.21
N TRP A 387 -1.25 0.82 32.56
CA TRP A 387 -1.10 0.67 31.11
C TRP A 387 -0.75 -0.76 30.69
N THR A 388 -0.99 -1.75 31.54
CA THR A 388 -0.71 -3.16 31.23
C THR A 388 -1.45 -3.61 29.97
N GLY A 389 -0.74 -4.26 29.05
CA GLY A 389 -1.27 -4.65 27.73
C GLY A 389 -1.47 -3.50 26.75
N LYS A 390 -1.10 -2.25 27.13
CA LYS A 390 -1.26 -1.02 26.35
C LYS A 390 0.00 -0.14 26.37
N LEU A 391 1.13 -0.68 26.80
CA LEU A 391 2.41 0.02 26.90
C LEU A 391 3.47 -0.79 26.17
N LEU A 392 4.00 -0.26 25.09
CA LEU A 392 5.00 -0.90 24.24
C LEU A 392 6.36 -0.23 24.41
N ASN A 393 7.41 -1.03 24.44
CA ASN A 393 8.79 -0.55 24.39
C ASN A 393 9.56 -1.26 23.29
N ILE A 394 10.53 -0.54 22.72
CA ILE A 394 11.53 -1.11 21.83
C ILE A 394 12.88 -1.15 22.51
N HIS A 395 13.53 -2.30 22.45
CA HIS A 395 14.83 -2.57 23.06
C HIS A 395 15.85 -2.99 21.99
N PRO A 396 17.08 -2.44 21.99
CA PRO A 396 18.11 -2.72 20.97
C PRO A 396 18.85 -4.05 21.21
N SER A 397 18.11 -5.12 21.51
CA SER A 397 18.61 -6.50 21.56
C SER A 397 17.50 -7.48 21.22
N LEU A 398 17.87 -8.70 20.85
CA LEU A 398 16.97 -9.86 20.82
C LEU A 398 16.78 -10.38 22.26
N LEU A 399 15.81 -9.83 22.98
CA LEU A 399 15.47 -10.30 24.33
C LEU A 399 15.13 -11.80 24.31
N PRO A 400 15.51 -12.56 25.35
CA PRO A 400 16.06 -12.11 26.64
C PRO A 400 17.57 -11.80 26.65
N SER A 401 18.27 -11.83 25.51
CA SER A 401 19.69 -11.50 25.45
C SER A 401 19.96 -10.02 25.73
N PHE A 402 21.06 -9.72 26.42
CA PHE A 402 21.57 -8.36 26.69
C PHE A 402 20.48 -7.37 27.16
N LYS A 403 19.88 -7.65 28.32
CA LYS A 403 18.93 -6.75 29.00
C LYS A 403 19.62 -5.46 29.47
N GLY A 404 18.83 -4.40 29.66
CA GLY A 404 19.29 -3.13 30.22
C GLY A 404 20.12 -2.29 29.26
N VAL A 405 20.94 -1.40 29.80
CA VAL A 405 21.66 -0.40 29.00
C VAL A 405 22.85 -1.00 28.22
N ASN A 406 23.24 -0.34 27.13
CA ASN A 406 24.42 -0.68 26.32
C ASN A 406 24.38 -2.08 25.68
N ALA A 407 23.21 -2.55 25.25
CA ALA A 407 23.03 -3.90 24.71
C ALA A 407 23.95 -4.19 23.50
N GLN A 408 24.20 -3.20 22.65
CA GLN A 408 25.08 -3.32 21.49
C GLN A 408 26.53 -3.59 21.90
N LYS A 409 27.02 -2.88 22.93
CA LYS A 409 28.35 -3.11 23.50
C LYS A 409 28.45 -4.51 24.10
N GLN A 410 27.45 -4.94 24.86
CA GLN A 410 27.41 -6.29 25.43
C GLN A 410 27.43 -7.38 24.34
N ALA A 411 26.73 -7.16 23.22
CA ALA A 411 26.73 -8.08 22.09
C ALA A 411 28.12 -8.20 21.43
N LEU A 412 28.82 -7.08 21.24
CA LEU A 412 30.18 -7.09 20.71
C LEU A 412 31.18 -7.76 21.66
N GLU A 413 31.11 -7.46 22.96
CA GLU A 413 31.97 -8.06 23.99
C GLU A 413 31.74 -9.58 24.13
N ALA A 414 30.50 -10.05 23.95
CA ALA A 414 30.16 -11.46 23.95
C ALA A 414 30.58 -12.20 22.65
N GLY A 415 31.00 -11.47 21.61
CA GLY A 415 31.42 -12.05 20.33
C GLY A 415 30.30 -12.76 19.57
N VAL A 416 29.03 -12.40 19.81
CA VAL A 416 27.90 -13.02 19.09
C VAL A 416 27.92 -12.62 17.62
N ARG A 417 27.33 -13.46 16.76
CA ARG A 417 27.24 -13.20 15.31
C ARG A 417 25.86 -12.71 14.86
N VAL A 418 24.90 -12.65 15.79
CA VAL A 418 23.53 -12.18 15.58
C VAL A 418 23.14 -11.29 16.75
N ALA A 419 22.62 -10.11 16.44
CA ALA A 419 21.99 -9.18 17.37
C ALA A 419 20.63 -8.78 16.79
N GLY A 420 20.01 -7.70 17.28
CA GLY A 420 18.72 -7.26 16.74
C GLY A 420 18.00 -6.29 17.65
N CYS A 421 16.70 -6.17 17.45
CA CYS A 421 15.81 -5.41 18.33
C CYS A 421 14.58 -6.24 18.71
N THR A 422 13.95 -5.86 19.82
CA THR A 422 12.74 -6.47 20.34
C THR A 422 11.72 -5.41 20.69
N VAL A 423 10.49 -5.59 20.22
CA VAL A 423 9.34 -4.82 20.67
C VAL A 423 8.50 -5.72 21.58
N HIS A 424 8.20 -5.23 22.78
CA HIS A 424 7.51 -6.01 23.79
C HIS A 424 6.53 -5.16 24.58
N PHE A 425 5.55 -5.81 25.21
CA PHE A 425 4.75 -5.16 26.25
C PHE A 425 5.65 -4.83 27.43
N VAL A 426 5.50 -3.65 28.02
CA VAL A 426 6.27 -3.28 29.22
C VAL A 426 5.72 -4.01 30.44
N ALA A 427 6.62 -4.63 31.20
CA ALA A 427 6.36 -5.25 32.49
C ALA A 427 7.08 -4.46 33.60
N GLU A 428 6.76 -4.75 34.87
CA GLU A 428 7.44 -4.10 36.00
C GLU A 428 8.92 -4.47 36.07
N GLU A 429 9.25 -5.72 35.77
CA GLU A 429 10.64 -6.12 35.57
C GLU A 429 11.13 -5.61 34.21
N VAL A 430 12.28 -4.94 34.25
CA VAL A 430 12.91 -4.32 33.08
C VAL A 430 13.19 -5.38 32.00
N ASP A 431 12.73 -5.10 30.79
CA ASP A 431 12.94 -5.94 29.59
C ASP A 431 12.49 -7.40 29.75
N ALA A 432 11.44 -7.64 30.54
CA ALA A 432 10.91 -8.98 30.83
C ALA A 432 9.49 -9.22 30.30
N GLY A 433 8.89 -8.24 29.63
CA GLY A 433 7.51 -8.38 29.15
C GLY A 433 7.40 -9.17 27.86
N ALA A 434 6.17 -9.56 27.53
CA ALA A 434 5.89 -10.46 26.41
C ALA A 434 6.28 -9.84 25.06
N ILE A 435 7.01 -10.61 24.25
CA ILE A 435 7.66 -10.20 23.00
C ILE A 435 6.69 -10.24 21.84
N ILE A 436 6.44 -9.09 21.20
CA ILE A 436 5.48 -8.95 20.10
C ILE A 436 6.16 -9.16 18.74
N VAL A 437 7.28 -8.47 18.51
CA VAL A 437 8.08 -8.55 17.29
C VAL A 437 9.56 -8.56 17.66
N GLN A 438 10.35 -9.34 16.94
CA GLN A 438 11.80 -9.27 16.97
C GLN A 438 12.33 -9.18 15.55
N GLU A 439 13.43 -8.47 15.39
CA GLU A 439 14.13 -8.41 14.12
C GLU A 439 15.63 -8.58 14.33
N ALA A 440 16.19 -9.58 13.67
CA ALA A 440 17.60 -9.96 13.80
C ALA A 440 18.47 -9.22 12.78
N VAL A 441 19.69 -8.87 13.18
CA VAL A 441 20.72 -8.29 12.32
C VAL A 441 22.04 -9.03 12.52
N PRO A 442 22.87 -9.18 11.47
CA PRO A 442 24.18 -9.78 11.60
C PRO A 442 25.12 -8.88 12.41
N VAL A 443 26.01 -9.50 13.18
CA VAL A 443 27.19 -8.85 13.78
C VAL A 443 28.42 -9.27 12.97
N LEU A 444 29.06 -8.29 12.33
CA LEU A 444 30.21 -8.48 11.47
C LEU A 444 31.51 -8.40 12.27
N PRO A 445 32.57 -9.12 11.85
CA PRO A 445 33.86 -9.10 12.55
C PRO A 445 34.50 -7.72 12.68
N THR A 446 34.13 -6.78 11.81
CA THR A 446 34.65 -5.41 11.77
C THR A 446 33.70 -4.38 12.38
N ASP A 447 32.58 -4.82 12.99
CA ASP A 447 31.61 -3.89 13.56
C ASP A 447 32.20 -3.16 14.77
N THR A 448 31.98 -1.85 14.80
CA THR A 448 32.04 -1.02 16.00
C THR A 448 30.66 -0.89 16.62
N GLU A 449 30.59 -0.42 17.88
CA GLU A 449 29.31 -0.13 18.57
C GLU A 449 28.42 0.80 17.73
N GLU A 450 29.00 1.79 17.06
CA GLU A 450 28.27 2.73 16.19
C GLU A 450 27.67 2.02 14.96
N THR A 451 28.47 1.24 14.24
CA THR A 451 27.98 0.53 13.03
C THR A 451 26.92 -0.51 13.34
N LEU A 452 27.05 -1.22 14.47
CA LEU A 452 26.04 -2.16 14.94
C LEU A 452 24.78 -1.42 15.40
N SER A 453 24.94 -0.30 16.10
CA SER A 453 23.81 0.53 16.53
C SER A 453 23.01 1.09 15.36
N GLU A 454 23.66 1.52 14.27
CA GLU A 454 22.97 1.97 13.06
C GLU A 454 22.13 0.84 12.44
N ARG A 455 22.73 -0.35 12.31
CA ARG A 455 22.06 -1.52 11.73
C ARG A 455 20.86 -1.96 12.58
N ILE A 456 21.02 -1.98 13.90
CA ILE A 456 19.92 -2.26 14.83
C ILE A 456 18.84 -1.19 14.72
N ARG A 457 19.21 0.09 14.61
CA ARG A 457 18.26 1.19 14.45
C ARG A 457 17.42 1.07 13.16
N GLU A 458 17.99 0.62 12.06
CA GLU A 458 17.23 0.33 10.85
C GLU A 458 16.20 -0.79 11.06
N ALA A 459 16.56 -1.83 11.81
CA ALA A 459 15.63 -2.89 12.21
C ALA A 459 14.56 -2.34 13.17
N GLU A 460 14.90 -1.47 14.10
CA GLU A 460 13.94 -0.83 15.00
C GLU A 460 12.87 -0.04 14.25
N HIS A 461 13.27 0.66 13.18
CA HIS A 461 12.35 1.43 12.33
C HIS A 461 11.34 0.54 11.56
N ARG A 462 11.59 -0.77 11.45
CA ARG A 462 10.66 -1.74 10.87
C ARG A 462 9.86 -2.48 11.94
N ALA A 463 10.53 -2.96 12.99
CA ALA A 463 9.92 -3.73 14.06
C ALA A 463 8.91 -2.90 14.89
N PHE A 464 9.24 -1.65 15.25
CA PHE A 464 8.36 -0.87 16.12
C PHE A 464 7.01 -0.55 15.49
N PRO A 465 6.96 -0.03 14.25
CA PRO A 465 5.69 0.26 13.62
C PRO A 465 4.86 -1.01 13.36
N ALA A 466 5.50 -2.14 13.03
CA ALA A 466 4.82 -3.42 12.86
C ALA A 466 4.14 -3.88 14.15
N ALA A 467 4.85 -3.84 15.28
CA ALA A 467 4.28 -4.20 16.58
C ALA A 467 3.15 -3.26 17.03
N MET A 468 3.30 -1.94 16.81
CA MET A 468 2.23 -0.97 17.09
C MET A 468 0.98 -1.30 16.28
N GLU A 469 1.13 -1.66 15.01
CA GLU A 469 0.01 -2.02 14.13
C GLU A 469 -0.69 -3.29 14.62
N LEU A 470 0.06 -4.36 14.91
CA LEU A 470 -0.47 -5.63 15.42
C LEU A 470 -1.30 -5.46 16.70
N VAL A 471 -0.85 -4.59 17.62
CA VAL A 471 -1.59 -4.31 18.86
C VAL A 471 -2.78 -3.40 18.59
N SER A 472 -2.64 -2.40 17.72
CA SER A 472 -3.69 -1.43 17.40
C SER A 472 -4.84 -2.02 16.59
N SER A 473 -4.58 -2.99 15.71
CA SER A 473 -5.59 -3.77 14.99
C SER A 473 -6.29 -4.78 15.90
N GLY A 474 -5.69 -5.08 17.06
CA GLY A 474 -6.13 -6.13 17.96
C GLY A 474 -5.74 -7.54 17.51
N SER A 475 -4.83 -7.68 16.53
CA SER A 475 -4.23 -8.95 16.12
C SER A 475 -3.37 -9.57 17.23
N VAL A 476 -2.74 -8.73 18.05
CA VAL A 476 -1.98 -9.13 19.24
C VAL A 476 -2.54 -8.45 20.48
N LYS A 477 -2.75 -9.22 21.54
CA LYS A 477 -3.10 -8.71 22.87
C LYS A 477 -2.33 -9.44 23.95
N LEU A 478 -2.16 -8.78 25.09
CA LEU A 478 -1.63 -9.41 26.29
C LEU A 478 -2.75 -10.14 27.04
N GLY A 479 -2.60 -11.44 27.26
CA GLY A 479 -3.49 -12.27 28.06
C GLY A 479 -3.37 -11.98 29.56
N THR A 480 -4.36 -12.43 30.33
CA THR A 480 -4.38 -12.28 31.79
C THR A 480 -3.30 -13.09 32.50
N ASP A 481 -2.76 -14.10 31.83
CA ASP A 481 -1.63 -14.93 32.26
C ASP A 481 -0.26 -14.30 31.93
N GLY A 482 -0.24 -13.13 31.27
CA GLY A 482 0.98 -12.44 30.86
C GLY A 482 1.57 -12.93 29.54
N HIS A 483 0.90 -13.85 28.83
CA HIS A 483 1.32 -14.34 27.52
C HIS A 483 0.64 -13.60 26.37
N ILE A 484 1.23 -13.67 25.18
CA ILE A 484 0.63 -13.06 23.98
C ILE A 484 -0.45 -13.97 23.41
N ILE A 485 -1.59 -13.35 23.11
CA ILE A 485 -2.69 -13.97 22.40
C ILE A 485 -2.70 -13.39 20.98
N TRP A 486 -2.51 -14.27 20.00
CA TRP A 486 -2.67 -13.97 18.59
C TRP A 486 -4.13 -14.22 18.19
N LYS A 487 -4.75 -13.24 17.55
CA LYS A 487 -6.09 -13.38 17.01
C LYS A 487 -5.99 -14.06 15.63
N SER A 488 -6.46 -15.30 15.57
CA SER A 488 -6.55 -16.13 14.35
C SER A 488 -7.38 -15.47 13.26
#